data_AF-A0A166Y876-F1
#
_entry.id   AF-A0A166Y876-F1
#
_cell.length_a   1.000
_cell.length_b   1.000
_cell.length_c   1.000
_cell.angle_alpha   90.00
_cell.angle_beta   90.00
_cell.angle_gamma   90.00
#
_symmetry.space_group_name_H-M   'P 1'
#
loop_
_entity.id
_entity.type
_entity.pdbx_description
1 polymer ?
#
loop_
_entity_poly.entity_id
_entity_poly.type
_entity_poly.pdbx_seq_one_letter_code
_entity_poly.pdbx_strand_id
1 'polypeptide(L)'
;MERRSFLKSSISVCATSVFLSSGRLWAQLNDSELNAYTQRLSNDDLLQLQLPFPTRLVKNPQDIPVEVSLKPVIARRYSSHVYILFELSRGITIFNGLGEQFSSIPLPEKVGHIRDFAVDEKRQRIFIASGNTHSIYVINFHGQIQNIFGEFGIELPHQLSGIKSITSDERGLVHVLNAYSNNVKVFDGQGIYQFSYAPSAFERGATLSSIDGYQTIRLLGGKFRDILYTFDMYGRPAG
;
A
#
# COMPACT_ATOMS: atom_id res chain seq x y z
N MET A 1 -11.99 72.31 -2.87
CA MET A 1 -11.36 71.56 -3.98
C MET A 1 -9.97 71.15 -3.52
N GLU A 2 -9.73 69.84 -3.55
CA GLU A 2 -8.48 69.08 -3.35
C GLU A 2 -7.59 69.27 -2.11
N ARG A 3 -7.75 68.30 -1.19
CA ARG A 3 -6.72 67.80 -0.25
C ARG A 3 -5.51 67.25 -1.01
N ARG A 4 -4.30 67.49 -0.50
CA ARG A 4 -3.18 66.55 -0.67
C ARG A 4 -2.49 66.30 0.68
N SER A 5 -2.44 65.02 1.01
CA SER A 5 -2.06 64.42 2.27
C SER A 5 -0.54 64.25 2.41
N PHE A 6 -0.03 64.49 3.61
CA PHE A 6 1.28 64.00 4.05
C PHE A 6 1.21 62.49 4.30
N LEU A 7 2.02 61.70 3.58
CA LEU A 7 2.29 60.30 3.90
C LEU A 7 3.37 60.25 4.98
N LYS A 8 2.99 59.92 6.22
CA LYS A 8 3.93 59.42 7.22
C LYS A 8 4.08 57.92 7.01
N SER A 9 5.27 57.49 6.61
CA SER A 9 5.63 56.08 6.50
C SER A 9 5.93 55.51 7.90
N SER A 10 5.02 54.67 8.42
CA SER A 10 5.26 53.83 9.59
C SER A 10 5.87 52.51 9.13
N ILE A 11 7.08 52.21 9.59
CA ILE A 11 7.72 50.90 9.40
C ILE A 11 7.14 49.97 10.47
N SER A 12 6.33 48.99 10.05
CA SER A 12 5.86 47.91 10.92
C SER A 12 6.88 46.77 10.82
N VAL A 13 7.55 46.47 11.93
CA VAL A 13 8.43 45.28 12.04
C VAL A 13 7.53 44.07 12.28
N CYS A 14 7.19 43.35 11.21
CA CYS A 14 6.62 42.02 11.35
C CYS A 14 7.73 41.06 11.76
N ALA A 15 7.71 40.63 13.02
CA ALA A 15 8.44 39.46 13.47
C ALA A 15 7.88 38.23 12.72
N THR A 16 8.59 37.79 11.69
CA THR A 16 8.33 36.50 11.06
C THR A 16 8.75 35.42 12.04
N SER A 17 7.80 34.83 12.75
CA SER A 17 8.01 33.54 13.39
C SER A 17 8.29 32.53 12.29
N VAL A 18 9.57 32.19 12.12
CA VAL A 18 9.99 31.07 11.29
C VAL A 18 9.52 29.81 12.01
N PHE A 19 8.33 29.32 11.64
CA PHE A 19 8.02 27.92 11.85
C PHE A 19 8.95 27.14 10.93
N LEU A 20 10.03 26.61 11.50
CA LEU A 20 10.83 25.56 10.86
C LEU A 20 9.94 24.31 10.80
N SER A 21 9.12 24.20 9.75
CA SER A 21 8.54 22.91 9.38
C SER A 21 9.70 22.05 8.88
N SER A 22 10.27 21.23 9.76
CA SER A 22 11.20 20.16 9.39
C SER A 22 10.46 19.01 8.71
N GLY A 23 9.54 19.32 7.79
CA GLY A 23 8.96 18.33 6.89
C GLY A 23 9.95 18.12 5.76
N ARG A 24 10.73 17.04 5.81
CA ARG A 24 11.45 16.61 4.61
C ARG A 24 10.39 16.27 3.56
N LEU A 25 10.36 17.04 2.47
CA LEU A 25 9.59 16.73 1.29
C LEU A 25 9.90 15.29 0.86
N TRP A 26 8.87 14.53 0.48
CA TRP A 26 8.89 13.14 0.01
C TRP A 26 9.83 12.86 -1.18
N ALA A 27 10.56 13.86 -1.66
CA ALA A 27 11.42 13.83 -2.84
C ALA A 27 12.85 13.33 -2.57
N GLN A 28 13.17 12.81 -1.38
CA GLN A 28 14.52 12.35 -1.02
C GLN A 28 14.60 10.86 -0.64
N LEU A 29 13.73 10.02 -1.20
CA LEU A 29 13.97 8.57 -1.28
C LEU A 29 14.51 8.25 -2.69
N ASN A 30 15.63 7.53 -2.75
CA ASN A 30 16.44 7.15 -3.92
C ASN A 30 15.82 7.41 -5.32
N ASP A 31 16.55 8.17 -6.14
CA ASP A 31 16.16 8.67 -7.48
C ASP A 31 15.60 7.61 -8.47
N SER A 32 15.85 6.32 -8.26
CA SER A 32 15.35 5.25 -9.13
C SER A 32 13.86 4.89 -8.92
N GLU A 33 13.26 5.28 -7.80
CA GLU A 33 11.85 4.95 -7.46
C GLU A 33 10.89 6.15 -7.49
N LEU A 34 11.39 7.38 -7.75
CA LEU A 34 10.63 8.63 -7.69
C LEU A 34 9.41 8.71 -8.64
N ASN A 35 9.33 7.86 -9.66
CA ASN A 35 8.23 7.86 -10.64
C ASN A 35 7.25 6.68 -10.45
N ALA A 36 7.43 5.84 -9.44
CA ALA A 36 6.52 4.72 -9.21
C ALA A 36 5.25 5.22 -8.52
N TYR A 37 4.10 5.06 -9.20
CA TYR A 37 2.79 5.37 -8.60
C TYR A 37 2.53 4.51 -7.36
N THR A 38 2.96 3.24 -7.36
CA THR A 38 2.88 2.35 -6.20
C THR A 38 4.26 1.96 -5.67
N GLN A 39 4.35 1.83 -4.35
CA GLN A 39 5.56 1.34 -3.69
C GLN A 39 5.20 0.62 -2.39
N ARG A 40 5.81 -0.53 -2.12
CA ARG A 40 5.83 -1.16 -0.78
C ARG A 40 6.89 -0.49 0.09
N LEU A 41 6.51 -0.12 1.30
CA LEU A 41 7.40 0.56 2.24
C LEU A 41 7.87 -0.41 3.32
N SER A 42 9.18 -0.46 3.53
CA SER A 42 9.82 -1.14 4.65
C SER A 42 9.76 -0.31 5.93
N ASN A 43 10.10 -0.90 7.07
CA ASN A 43 10.19 -0.16 8.32
C ASN A 43 11.22 0.98 8.25
N ASP A 44 12.33 0.78 7.54
CA ASP A 44 13.35 1.81 7.38
C ASP A 44 12.82 2.98 6.56
N ASP A 45 12.05 2.72 5.50
CA ASP A 45 11.38 3.76 4.72
C ASP A 45 10.42 4.57 5.61
N LEU A 46 9.63 3.89 6.45
CA LEU A 46 8.69 4.55 7.35
C LEU A 46 9.37 5.39 8.44
N LEU A 47 10.51 4.93 8.97
CA LEU A 47 11.32 5.69 9.93
C LEU A 47 11.94 6.93 9.27
N GLN A 48 12.40 6.82 8.03
CA GLN A 48 12.88 7.97 7.26
C GLN A 48 11.77 8.98 6.96
N LEU A 49 10.54 8.51 6.79
CA LEU A 49 9.35 9.35 6.63
C LEU A 49 8.88 10.02 7.93
N GLN A 50 9.43 9.64 9.08
CA GLN A 50 9.10 10.20 10.41
C GLN A 50 7.60 10.16 10.72
N LEU A 51 6.91 9.12 10.23
CA LEU A 51 5.46 8.98 10.45
C LEU A 51 5.18 8.68 11.92
N PRO A 52 4.16 9.33 12.53
CA PRO A 52 3.78 9.03 13.89
C PRO A 52 3.12 7.64 13.94
N PHE A 53 3.70 6.73 14.71
CA PHE A 53 3.10 5.42 14.93
C PHE A 53 2.09 5.49 16.08
N PRO A 54 0.88 4.94 15.91
CA PRO A 54 -0.13 4.96 16.96
C PRO A 54 0.32 4.13 18.15
N THR A 55 -0.02 4.57 19.36
CA THR A 55 0.28 3.87 20.60
C THR A 55 -0.97 3.25 21.21
N ARG A 56 -0.77 2.22 22.03
CA ARG A 56 -1.85 1.55 22.77
C ARG A 56 -1.39 1.18 24.16
N LEU A 57 -2.28 1.33 25.14
CA LEU A 57 -2.05 0.85 26.50
C LEU A 57 -2.26 -0.67 26.57
N VAL A 58 -1.23 -1.38 27.03
CA VAL A 58 -1.21 -2.83 27.25
C VAL A 58 -0.80 -3.08 28.69
N LYS A 59 -1.47 -4.01 29.38
CA LYS A 59 -1.08 -4.41 30.73
C LYS A 59 0.10 -5.37 30.68
N ASN A 60 1.11 -5.12 31.51
CA ASN A 60 2.21 -6.07 31.72
C ASN A 60 1.77 -7.22 32.66
N PRO A 61 2.62 -8.23 32.91
CA PRO A 61 2.29 -9.34 33.82
C PRO A 61 1.99 -8.93 35.28
N GLN A 62 2.26 -7.69 35.66
CA GLN A 62 1.96 -7.10 36.97
C GLN A 62 0.72 -6.20 36.94
N ASP A 63 -0.11 -6.28 35.89
CA ASP A 63 -1.32 -5.47 35.67
C ASP A 63 -1.09 -3.95 35.50
N ILE A 64 0.17 -3.52 35.30
CA ILE A 64 0.53 -2.12 35.10
C ILE A 64 0.30 -1.75 33.62
N PRO A 65 -0.45 -0.68 33.32
CA PRO A 65 -0.61 -0.20 31.95
C PRO A 65 0.70 0.40 31.42
N VAL A 66 1.16 -0.10 30.29
CA VAL A 66 2.33 0.36 29.55
C VAL A 66 1.90 0.80 28.17
N GLU A 67 2.37 1.97 27.74
CA GLU A 67 2.14 2.46 26.39
C GLU A 67 3.10 1.77 25.41
N VAL A 68 2.53 1.14 24.38
CA VAL A 68 3.27 0.40 23.37
C VAL A 68 2.94 0.97 22.00
N SER A 69 3.98 1.32 21.23
CA SER A 69 3.83 1.70 19.82
C SER A 69 3.40 0.49 18.99
N LEU A 70 2.33 0.64 18.21
CA LEU A 70 1.88 -0.37 17.28
C LEU A 70 2.84 -0.44 16.10
N LYS A 71 3.16 -1.66 15.64
CA LYS A 71 4.05 -1.84 14.50
C LYS A 71 3.25 -1.84 13.19
N PRO A 72 3.81 -1.30 12.09
CA PRO A 72 3.22 -1.47 10.77
C PRO A 72 3.35 -2.94 10.33
N VAL A 73 2.25 -3.51 9.83
CA VAL A 73 2.19 -4.87 9.27
C VAL A 73 2.32 -4.81 7.75
N ILE A 74 1.62 -3.86 7.13
CA ILE A 74 1.65 -3.61 5.69
C ILE A 74 1.69 -2.09 5.51
N ALA A 75 2.64 -1.59 4.74
CA ALA A 75 2.70 -0.19 4.36
C ALA A 75 2.90 -0.06 2.85
N ARG A 76 2.06 0.76 2.23
CA ARG A 76 2.08 0.97 0.79
C ARG A 76 1.85 2.43 0.46
N ARG A 77 2.66 2.95 -0.45
CA ARG A 77 2.47 4.26 -1.05
C ARG A 77 1.68 4.12 -2.35
N TYR A 78 0.73 5.04 -2.54
CA TYR A 78 0.01 5.28 -3.77
C TYR A 78 0.04 6.78 -4.03
N SER A 79 0.76 7.22 -5.05
CA SER A 79 0.94 8.65 -5.36
C SER A 79 1.39 9.49 -4.15
N SER A 80 0.51 10.35 -3.63
CA SER A 80 0.72 11.25 -2.50
C SER A 80 0.21 10.70 -1.16
N HIS A 81 -0.22 9.45 -1.10
CA HIS A 81 -0.76 8.85 0.12
C HIS A 81 0.02 7.59 0.52
N VAL A 82 0.17 7.41 1.83
CA VAL A 82 0.72 6.19 2.42
C VAL A 82 -0.37 5.51 3.24
N TYR A 83 -0.67 4.27 2.89
CA TYR A 83 -1.65 3.41 3.51
C TYR A 83 -0.93 2.42 4.41
N ILE A 84 -1.25 2.41 5.70
CA ILE A 84 -0.61 1.55 6.69
C ILE A 84 -1.65 0.76 7.46
N LEU A 85 -1.51 -0.55 7.45
CA LEU A 85 -2.15 -1.43 8.41
C LEU A 85 -1.22 -1.61 9.60
N PHE A 86 -1.65 -1.18 10.79
CA PHE A 86 -0.91 -1.43 12.03
C PHE A 86 -1.39 -2.70 12.72
N GLU A 87 -0.51 -3.32 13.51
CA GLU A 87 -0.88 -4.44 14.37
C GLU A 87 -2.06 -4.05 15.27
N LEU A 88 -3.02 -4.96 15.41
CA LEU A 88 -4.22 -4.79 16.25
C LEU A 88 -5.14 -3.61 15.86
N SER A 89 -4.87 -2.93 14.76
CA SER A 89 -5.73 -1.85 14.25
C SER A 89 -6.98 -2.41 13.59
N ARG A 90 -8.09 -1.66 13.67
CA ARG A 90 -9.36 -2.00 13.01
C ARG A 90 -9.54 -1.29 11.66
N GLY A 91 -8.46 -0.79 11.08
CA GLY A 91 -8.51 0.04 9.90
C GLY A 91 -7.14 0.27 9.27
N ILE A 92 -7.15 0.67 8.00
CA ILE A 92 -5.96 1.13 7.29
C ILE A 92 -5.85 2.63 7.53
N THR A 93 -4.76 3.08 8.13
CA THR A 93 -4.48 4.50 8.36
C THR A 93 -3.86 5.11 7.12
N ILE A 94 -4.30 6.30 6.73
CA ILE A 94 -3.82 7.01 5.55
C ILE A 94 -3.06 8.24 5.99
N PHE A 95 -1.85 8.39 5.49
CA PHE A 95 -1.01 9.58 5.66
C PHE A 95 -0.91 10.33 4.34
N ASN A 96 -0.87 11.66 4.40
CA ASN A 96 -0.64 12.52 3.24
C ASN A 96 0.86 12.68 2.93
N GLY A 97 1.13 13.40 1.84
CA GLY A 97 2.42 13.87 1.33
C GLY A 97 3.40 14.53 2.31
N LEU A 98 2.98 14.79 3.54
CA LEU A 98 3.74 15.48 4.58
C LEU A 98 3.92 14.61 5.83
N GLY A 99 3.40 13.38 5.81
CA GLY A 99 3.44 12.45 6.92
C GLY A 99 2.36 12.70 7.99
N GLU A 100 1.40 13.55 7.70
CA GLU A 100 0.26 13.81 8.59
C GLU A 100 -0.82 12.77 8.33
N GLN A 101 -1.48 12.30 9.39
CA GLN A 101 -2.62 11.41 9.25
C GLN A 101 -3.76 12.15 8.54
N PHE A 102 -4.09 11.71 7.33
CA PHE A 102 -5.12 12.28 6.47
C PHE A 102 -6.50 11.68 6.76
N SER A 103 -6.57 10.35 6.89
CA SER A 103 -7.82 9.62 7.06
C SER A 103 -7.59 8.20 7.56
N SER A 104 -8.65 7.41 7.72
CA SER A 104 -8.58 5.97 7.94
C SER A 104 -9.74 5.26 7.24
N ILE A 105 -9.48 4.02 6.82
CA ILE A 105 -10.49 3.16 6.20
C ILE A 105 -10.78 2.02 7.18
N PRO A 106 -12.01 1.91 7.72
CA PRO A 106 -12.34 0.84 8.64
C PRO A 106 -12.31 -0.50 7.91
N LEU A 107 -11.83 -1.53 8.61
CA LEU A 107 -11.78 -2.89 8.10
C LEU A 107 -13.00 -3.68 8.60
N PRO A 108 -13.76 -4.33 7.70
CA PRO A 108 -14.86 -5.19 8.13
C PRO A 108 -14.35 -6.38 8.94
N GLU A 109 -15.05 -6.73 10.03
CA GLU A 109 -14.67 -7.85 10.90
C GLU A 109 -14.57 -9.18 10.16
N LYS A 110 -15.35 -9.35 9.09
CA LYS A 110 -15.37 -10.57 8.25
C LYS A 110 -14.06 -10.84 7.51
N VAL A 111 -13.21 -9.83 7.29
CA VAL A 111 -11.97 -9.96 6.48
C VAL A 111 -10.94 -10.86 7.15
N GLY A 112 -11.02 -11.07 8.48
CA GLY A 112 -10.12 -11.96 9.20
C GLY A 112 -8.66 -11.50 9.16
N HIS A 113 -7.71 -12.43 9.11
CA HIS A 113 -6.28 -12.12 9.05
C HIS A 113 -5.89 -11.58 7.67
N ILE A 114 -5.48 -10.32 7.61
CA ILE A 114 -5.04 -9.67 6.38
C ILE A 114 -3.60 -10.08 6.08
N ARG A 115 -3.37 -10.60 4.87
CA ARG A 115 -2.03 -10.94 4.40
C ARG A 115 -1.39 -9.82 3.59
N ASP A 116 -2.17 -9.16 2.74
CA ASP A 116 -1.73 -8.04 1.90
C ASP A 116 -2.94 -7.23 1.45
N PHE A 117 -2.75 -6.00 0.99
CA PHE A 117 -3.80 -5.20 0.37
C PHE A 117 -3.29 -4.40 -0.84
N ALA A 118 -4.16 -4.08 -1.79
CA ALA A 118 -3.88 -3.19 -2.91
C ALA A 118 -4.96 -2.10 -3.03
N VAL A 119 -4.56 -0.88 -3.41
CA VAL A 119 -5.45 0.30 -3.45
C VAL A 119 -5.64 0.77 -4.89
N ASP A 120 -6.88 0.97 -5.29
CA ASP A 120 -7.24 1.62 -6.55
C ASP A 120 -7.92 2.96 -6.21
N GLU A 121 -7.11 4.01 -6.06
CA GLU A 121 -7.59 5.35 -5.68
C GLU A 121 -8.57 5.93 -6.71
N LYS A 122 -8.35 5.66 -8.00
CA LYS A 122 -9.20 6.15 -9.10
C LYS A 122 -10.64 5.64 -8.97
N ARG A 123 -10.82 4.44 -8.44
CA ARG A 123 -12.14 3.79 -8.26
C ARG A 123 -12.57 3.67 -6.81
N GLN A 124 -11.83 4.28 -5.88
CA GLN A 124 -12.14 4.34 -4.43
C GLN A 124 -12.42 2.96 -3.82
N ARG A 125 -11.56 1.99 -4.14
CA ARG A 125 -11.69 0.61 -3.65
C ARG A 125 -10.35 0.02 -3.22
N ILE A 126 -10.42 -0.96 -2.33
CA ILE A 126 -9.28 -1.71 -1.82
C ILE A 126 -9.54 -3.20 -2.02
N PHE A 127 -8.55 -3.87 -2.59
CA PHE A 127 -8.47 -5.32 -2.63
C PHE A 127 -7.73 -5.80 -1.40
N ILE A 128 -8.31 -6.71 -0.63
CA ILE A 128 -7.68 -7.25 0.58
C ILE A 128 -7.54 -8.77 0.44
N ALA A 129 -6.30 -9.24 0.47
CA ALA A 129 -6.00 -10.66 0.48
C ALA A 129 -6.15 -11.21 1.91
N SER A 130 -7.16 -12.05 2.11
CA SER A 130 -7.34 -12.78 3.37
C SER A 130 -6.39 -13.98 3.43
N GLY A 131 -5.66 -14.11 4.53
CA GLY A 131 -4.69 -15.17 4.76
C GLY A 131 -5.31 -16.54 4.97
N ASN A 132 -6.58 -16.61 5.38
CA ASN A 132 -7.22 -17.86 5.82
C ASN A 132 -8.23 -18.42 4.82
N THR A 133 -8.77 -17.59 3.94
CA THR A 133 -9.94 -17.98 3.11
C THR A 133 -9.62 -18.15 1.63
N HIS A 134 -8.37 -17.91 1.20
CA HIS A 134 -7.99 -17.87 -0.21
C HIS A 134 -8.88 -16.93 -1.05
N SER A 135 -9.45 -15.91 -0.38
CA SER A 135 -10.38 -14.96 -0.97
C SER A 135 -9.78 -13.57 -0.96
N ILE A 136 -10.26 -12.76 -1.89
CA ILE A 136 -9.98 -11.34 -1.99
C ILE A 136 -11.28 -10.60 -1.71
N TYR A 137 -11.24 -9.75 -0.70
CA TYR A 137 -12.32 -8.84 -0.38
C TYR A 137 -12.14 -7.56 -1.18
N VAL A 138 -13.20 -7.06 -1.80
CA VAL A 138 -13.25 -5.74 -2.40
C VAL A 138 -14.06 -4.85 -1.47
N ILE A 139 -13.41 -3.85 -0.88
CA ILE A 139 -14.08 -2.87 -0.02
C ILE A 139 -13.97 -1.48 -0.62
N ASN A 140 -14.92 -0.59 -0.29
CA ASN A 140 -14.76 0.83 -0.56
C ASN A 140 -14.00 1.54 0.57
N PHE A 141 -13.73 2.83 0.40
CA PHE A 141 -13.01 3.64 1.41
C PHE A 141 -13.83 3.91 2.68
N HIS A 142 -15.12 3.56 2.71
CA HIS A 142 -15.95 3.57 3.93
C HIS A 142 -15.93 2.21 4.65
N GLY A 143 -15.12 1.25 4.20
CA GLY A 143 -15.02 -0.08 4.79
C GLY A 143 -16.19 -1.01 4.46
N GLN A 144 -17.02 -0.68 3.48
CA GLN A 144 -18.14 -1.54 3.07
C GLN A 144 -17.65 -2.58 2.06
N ILE A 145 -17.99 -3.86 2.30
CA ILE A 145 -17.71 -4.95 1.36
C ILE A 145 -18.61 -4.79 0.14
N GLN A 146 -18.00 -4.61 -1.03
CA GLN A 146 -18.67 -4.56 -2.32
C GLN A 146 -18.72 -5.94 -2.97
N ASN A 147 -17.67 -6.73 -2.80
CA ASN A 147 -17.55 -8.06 -3.38
C ASN A 147 -16.55 -8.93 -2.62
N ILE A 148 -16.65 -10.25 -2.79
CA ILE A 148 -15.68 -11.24 -2.32
C ILE A 148 -15.52 -12.26 -3.43
N PHE A 149 -14.29 -12.52 -3.86
CA PHE A 149 -14.01 -13.51 -4.89
C PHE A 149 -12.75 -14.31 -4.57
N GLY A 150 -12.50 -15.35 -5.36
CA GLY A 150 -11.45 -16.32 -5.10
C GLY A 150 -12.02 -17.57 -4.43
N GLU A 151 -11.67 -18.72 -5.00
CA GLU A 151 -12.07 -20.04 -4.53
C GLU A 151 -10.81 -20.87 -4.30
N PHE A 152 -10.77 -21.62 -3.21
CA PHE A 152 -9.67 -22.54 -2.98
C PHE A 152 -9.64 -23.63 -4.06
N GLY A 153 -8.48 -23.80 -4.70
CA GLY A 153 -8.28 -24.92 -5.63
C GLY A 153 -7.06 -24.75 -6.50
N ILE A 154 -6.76 -25.80 -7.27
CA ILE A 154 -5.60 -25.89 -8.17
C ILE A 154 -5.97 -26.35 -9.58
N GLU A 155 -7.24 -26.68 -9.82
CA GLU A 155 -7.69 -27.33 -11.05
C GLU A 155 -8.09 -26.29 -12.10
N LEU A 156 -8.72 -25.20 -11.66
CA LEU A 156 -9.24 -24.17 -12.55
C LEU A 156 -8.35 -22.91 -12.58
N PRO A 157 -8.26 -22.21 -13.72
CA PRO A 157 -7.41 -21.01 -13.85
C PRO A 157 -7.73 -19.88 -12.86
N HIS A 158 -8.99 -19.75 -12.45
CA HIS A 158 -9.44 -18.71 -11.52
C HIS A 158 -9.28 -19.08 -10.04
N GLN A 159 -9.06 -20.36 -9.73
CA GLN A 159 -8.89 -20.81 -8.34
C GLN A 159 -7.55 -20.31 -7.77
N LEU A 160 -7.55 -20.06 -6.46
CA LEU A 160 -6.43 -19.57 -5.68
C LEU A 160 -6.01 -20.64 -4.66
N SER A 161 -4.72 -20.92 -4.57
CA SER A 161 -4.16 -21.86 -3.60
C SER A 161 -2.99 -21.17 -2.89
N GLY A 162 -3.39 -20.38 -1.91
CA GLY A 162 -2.54 -19.44 -1.18
C GLY A 162 -2.32 -18.13 -1.95
N ILE A 163 -2.66 -17.00 -1.34
CA ILE A 163 -2.27 -15.69 -1.88
C ILE A 163 -0.96 -15.32 -1.17
N LYS A 164 0.08 -14.90 -1.89
CA LYS A 164 1.31 -14.38 -1.27
C LYS A 164 1.25 -12.86 -1.13
N SER A 165 0.87 -12.20 -2.21
CA SER A 165 0.95 -10.76 -2.37
C SER A 165 0.05 -10.32 -3.52
N ILE A 166 -0.44 -9.08 -3.50
CA ILE A 166 -1.31 -8.52 -4.53
C ILE A 166 -0.89 -7.11 -4.94
N THR A 167 -1.23 -6.66 -6.15
CA THR A 167 -1.16 -5.24 -6.56
C THR A 167 -2.31 -4.92 -7.50
N SER A 168 -2.65 -3.64 -7.68
CA SER A 168 -3.63 -3.20 -8.68
C SER A 168 -2.95 -2.35 -9.75
N ASP A 169 -3.36 -2.55 -11.00
CA ASP A 169 -2.84 -1.81 -12.15
C ASP A 169 -3.68 -0.56 -12.47
N GLU A 170 -3.25 0.23 -13.45
CA GLU A 170 -3.96 1.45 -13.85
C GLU A 170 -5.33 1.22 -14.50
N ARG A 171 -5.54 0.02 -15.07
CA ARG A 171 -6.82 -0.41 -15.64
C ARG A 171 -7.81 -0.85 -14.57
N GLY A 172 -7.36 -0.96 -13.32
CA GLY A 172 -8.16 -1.44 -12.20
C GLY A 172 -8.30 -2.96 -12.19
N LEU A 173 -7.35 -3.68 -12.77
CA LEU A 173 -7.22 -5.12 -12.57
C LEU A 173 -6.35 -5.37 -11.33
N VAL A 174 -6.66 -6.44 -10.61
CA VAL A 174 -5.86 -6.90 -9.47
C VAL A 174 -5.03 -8.10 -9.89
N HIS A 175 -3.73 -7.98 -9.65
CA HIS A 175 -2.73 -8.99 -9.93
C HIS A 175 -2.42 -9.73 -8.63
N VAL A 176 -2.67 -11.03 -8.63
CA VAL A 176 -2.63 -11.89 -7.44
C VAL A 176 -1.52 -12.88 -7.59
N LEU A 177 -0.49 -12.76 -6.75
CA LEU A 177 0.59 -13.74 -6.71
C LEU A 177 0.12 -15.00 -5.98
N ASN A 178 -0.09 -16.08 -6.74
CA ASN A 178 -0.56 -17.35 -6.20
C ASN A 178 0.63 -18.17 -5.68
N ALA A 179 0.51 -18.69 -4.45
CA ALA A 179 1.59 -19.35 -3.75
C ALA A 179 1.94 -20.70 -4.37
N TYR A 180 0.92 -21.52 -4.62
CA TYR A 180 1.08 -22.90 -5.09
C TYR A 180 1.56 -22.97 -6.53
N SER A 181 0.84 -22.32 -7.46
CA SER A 181 1.22 -22.32 -8.89
C SER A 181 2.36 -21.36 -9.23
N ASN A 182 2.81 -20.56 -8.25
CA ASN A 182 3.94 -19.65 -8.38
C ASN A 182 3.86 -18.74 -9.61
N ASN A 183 2.65 -18.29 -9.93
CA ASN A 183 2.32 -17.42 -11.03
C ASN A 183 1.44 -16.27 -10.55
N VAL A 184 1.24 -15.28 -11.42
CA VAL A 184 0.31 -14.17 -11.18
C VAL A 184 -1.00 -14.46 -11.90
N LYS A 185 -2.11 -14.40 -11.16
CA LYS A 185 -3.47 -14.49 -11.71
C LYS A 185 -4.09 -13.09 -11.68
N VAL A 186 -4.72 -12.69 -12.77
CA VAL A 186 -5.27 -11.34 -12.94
C VAL A 186 -6.79 -11.41 -12.96
N PHE A 187 -7.41 -10.58 -12.13
CA PHE A 187 -8.86 -10.46 -12.02
C PHE A 187 -9.28 -9.02 -12.24
N ASP A 188 -10.51 -8.82 -12.72
CA ASP A 188 -11.10 -7.50 -12.75
C ASP A 188 -11.67 -7.08 -11.37
N GLY A 189 -12.24 -5.89 -11.34
CA GLY A 189 -12.89 -5.34 -10.15
C GLY A 189 -14.07 -6.14 -9.60
N GLN A 190 -14.69 -6.98 -10.44
CA GLN A 190 -15.82 -7.85 -10.09
C GLN A 190 -15.35 -9.27 -9.75
N GLY A 191 -14.03 -9.53 -9.74
CA GLY A 191 -13.47 -10.84 -9.42
C GLY A 191 -13.49 -11.82 -10.58
N ILE A 192 -13.74 -11.36 -11.82
CA ILE A 192 -13.70 -12.22 -13.01
C ILE A 192 -12.26 -12.39 -13.46
N TYR A 193 -11.82 -13.64 -13.55
CA TYR A 193 -10.49 -14.01 -14.05
C TYR A 193 -10.31 -13.56 -15.50
N GLN A 194 -9.18 -12.92 -15.78
CA GLN A 194 -8.84 -12.42 -17.10
C GLN A 194 -7.74 -13.27 -17.74
N PHE A 195 -6.60 -13.41 -17.07
CA PHE A 195 -5.45 -14.16 -17.56
C PHE A 195 -4.47 -14.46 -16.41
N SER A 196 -3.41 -15.21 -16.71
CA SER A 196 -2.30 -15.42 -15.80
C SER A 196 -0.96 -15.41 -16.53
N TYR A 197 0.10 -15.08 -15.81
CA TYR A 197 1.45 -14.99 -16.34
C TYR A 197 2.48 -15.34 -15.27
N ALA A 198 3.68 -15.71 -15.71
CA ALA A 198 4.82 -16.03 -14.86
C ALA A 198 6.12 -15.73 -15.62
N PRO A 199 7.26 -15.56 -14.92
CA PRO A 199 8.56 -15.56 -15.58
C PRO A 199 8.77 -16.82 -16.44
N SER A 200 9.27 -16.64 -17.66
CA SER A 200 9.56 -17.74 -18.60
C SER A 200 10.74 -18.60 -18.15
N ALA A 201 11.73 -17.99 -17.49
CA ALA A 201 12.90 -18.65 -16.95
C ALA A 201 12.74 -18.90 -15.44
N PHE A 202 12.17 -20.04 -15.07
CA PHE A 202 12.25 -20.53 -13.70
C PHE A 202 13.49 -21.40 -13.53
N GLU A 203 14.46 -20.93 -12.74
CA GLU A 203 15.42 -21.86 -12.16
C GLU A 203 14.67 -22.87 -11.28
N ARG A 204 15.13 -24.11 -11.28
CA ARG A 204 14.49 -25.19 -10.51
C ARG A 204 14.50 -24.82 -9.03
N GLY A 205 13.33 -24.63 -8.43
CA GLY A 205 13.16 -24.24 -7.02
C GLY A 205 13.11 -22.73 -6.75
N ALA A 206 13.18 -21.87 -7.77
CA ALA A 206 12.93 -20.45 -7.59
C ALA A 206 11.45 -20.20 -7.20
N THR A 207 11.24 -19.26 -6.28
CA THR A 207 9.89 -18.87 -5.84
C THR A 207 9.71 -17.38 -5.97
N LEU A 208 8.50 -16.96 -6.31
CA LEU A 208 8.10 -15.56 -6.24
C LEU A 208 7.70 -15.24 -4.79
N SER A 209 8.16 -14.11 -4.29
CA SER A 209 7.94 -13.67 -2.91
C SER A 209 6.93 -12.52 -2.83
N SER A 210 7.02 -11.53 -3.71
CA SER A 210 6.14 -10.36 -3.71
C SER A 210 5.85 -9.83 -5.11
N ILE A 211 4.77 -9.07 -5.21
CA ILE A 211 4.37 -8.35 -6.41
C ILE A 211 4.08 -6.89 -6.06
N ASP A 212 4.51 -5.97 -6.91
CA ASP A 212 4.19 -4.55 -6.83
C ASP A 212 4.15 -3.91 -8.23
N GLY A 213 3.76 -2.65 -8.31
CA GLY A 213 3.70 -1.89 -9.55
C GLY A 213 2.27 -1.51 -9.98
N TYR A 214 2.20 -0.64 -11.00
CA TYR A 214 0.96 0.01 -11.46
C TYR A 214 0.81 -0.01 -12.99
N GLN A 215 1.78 0.57 -13.70
CA GLN A 215 1.88 0.52 -15.17
C GLN A 215 2.83 -0.60 -15.61
N THR A 216 3.91 -0.72 -14.86
CA THR A 216 4.88 -1.80 -14.95
C THR A 216 4.76 -2.64 -13.68
N ILE A 217 4.59 -3.95 -13.84
CA ILE A 217 4.43 -4.89 -12.75
C ILE A 217 5.78 -5.56 -12.47
N ARG A 218 6.17 -5.55 -11.20
CA ARG A 218 7.44 -6.07 -10.72
C ARG A 218 7.19 -7.25 -9.80
N LEU A 219 7.88 -8.36 -10.04
CA LEU A 219 7.86 -9.54 -9.20
C LEU A 219 9.23 -9.73 -8.58
N LEU A 220 9.30 -9.80 -7.26
CA LEU A 220 10.50 -10.23 -6.56
C LEU A 220 10.47 -11.75 -6.42
N GLY A 221 11.59 -12.40 -6.68
CA GLY A 221 11.69 -13.85 -6.55
C GLY A 221 13.12 -14.36 -6.77
N GLY A 222 13.21 -15.61 -7.23
CA GLY A 222 14.49 -16.31 -7.36
C GLY A 222 14.73 -17.29 -6.21
N LYS A 223 15.89 -17.93 -6.21
CA LYS A 223 16.28 -18.87 -5.14
C LYS A 223 16.57 -18.14 -3.83
N PHE A 224 17.12 -16.93 -3.91
CA PHE A 224 17.48 -16.10 -2.76
C PHE A 224 16.64 -14.83 -2.61
N ARG A 225 15.55 -14.68 -3.39
CA ARG A 225 14.65 -13.50 -3.41
C ARG A 225 15.37 -12.22 -3.85
N ASP A 226 16.28 -12.38 -4.79
CA ASP A 226 17.24 -11.40 -5.29
C ASP A 226 17.00 -11.03 -6.77
N ILE A 227 16.06 -11.71 -7.43
CA ILE A 227 15.74 -11.48 -8.84
C ILE A 227 14.48 -10.63 -8.95
N LEU A 228 14.58 -9.53 -9.67
CA LEU A 228 13.47 -8.66 -10.03
C LEU A 228 13.02 -8.95 -11.47
N TYR A 229 11.84 -9.51 -11.63
CA TYR A 229 11.21 -9.71 -12.93
C TYR A 229 10.27 -8.54 -13.23
N THR A 230 10.30 -8.05 -14.46
CA THR A 230 9.52 -6.88 -14.87
C THR A 230 8.59 -7.24 -16.02
N PHE A 231 7.32 -6.84 -15.91
CA PHE A 231 6.27 -7.09 -16.88
C PHE A 231 5.51 -5.81 -17.18
N ASP A 232 4.92 -5.74 -18.37
CA ASP A 232 3.84 -4.80 -18.62
C ASP A 232 2.55 -5.25 -17.88
N MET A 233 1.53 -4.39 -17.88
CA MET A 233 0.23 -4.72 -17.28
C MET A 233 -0.46 -5.93 -17.92
N TYR A 234 -0.09 -6.34 -19.15
CA TYR A 234 -0.65 -7.49 -19.83
C TYR A 234 0.10 -8.80 -19.49
N GLY A 235 1.09 -8.75 -18.60
CA GLY A 235 1.88 -9.91 -18.21
C GLY A 235 2.95 -10.30 -19.22
N ARG A 236 3.30 -9.42 -20.16
CA ARG A 236 4.41 -9.62 -21.09
C ARG A 236 5.69 -9.10 -20.46
N PRO A 237 6.84 -9.80 -20.60
CA PRO A 237 8.11 -9.29 -20.11
C PRO A 237 8.37 -7.88 -20.63
N ALA A 238 8.71 -6.96 -19.72
CA ALA A 238 9.08 -5.58 -20.03
C ALA A 238 10.54 -5.40 -19.62
N GLY A 239 11.43 -5.53 -20.60
CA GLY A 239 12.89 -5.56 -20.42
C GLY A 239 13.56 -6.36 -21.52
#